data_AF-A0A7V6BYC8-F1
#
_entry.id   AF-A0A7V6BYC8-F1
#
_cell.length_a   1.000
_cell.length_b   1.000
_cell.length_c   1.000
_cell.angle_alpha   90.00
_cell.angle_beta   90.00
_cell.angle_gamma   90.00
#
_symmetry.space_group_name_H-M   'P 1'
#
loop_
_entity.id
_entity.type
_entity.pdbx_description
1 polymer ?
#
loop_
_entity_poly.entity_id
_entity_poly.type
_entity_poly.pdbx_seq_one_letter_code
_entity_poly.pdbx_strand_id
1 'polypeptide(L)'
;MPSKRPQSAEIRGGAIMTKYFLLSVFSLFAAAALSVLVAACGPTGRTGSAGEPATPVREEAPGSGADLYKKDIKPLAPEECGRCHTYQFNWLKDKGGKHRQDCVFCHEQFHAYNPRLDNWDALMPKCAGCHGMPHENGFSDCMECHRQPHAPLVIDFAILEQPIPGEGGRTDLACAQCHAREGREFADFPSKHNSEVNCNGCHAREHGAIPSCLDCHGPHLPTQEYGDCLECHAPHSASTIRQYSENVPNVACSTCHEDVYALLQANVTRHSAMQCATCHPTHGQIQGCRDCHGEPHGDVLHQRFIDCLECHIDPHNLPVNLRK
;
A
#
# COMPACT_ATOMS: atom_id res chain seq x y z
N MET A 1 -27.22 14.09 -49.91
CA MET A 1 -25.83 14.51 -50.22
C MET A 1 -25.01 14.46 -48.92
N PRO A 2 -23.74 14.09 -48.96
CA PRO A 2 -23.21 13.01 -48.13
C PRO A 2 -22.50 13.41 -46.83
N SER A 3 -22.47 12.42 -45.93
CA SER A 3 -21.51 12.13 -44.85
C SER A 3 -20.12 12.75 -45.02
N LYS A 4 -19.66 13.50 -44.00
CA LYS A 4 -18.25 13.81 -43.78
C LYS A 4 -17.70 12.94 -42.64
N ARG A 5 -16.89 11.94 -43.00
CA ARG A 5 -15.90 11.33 -42.10
C ARG A 5 -14.72 12.31 -41.90
N PRO A 6 -14.13 12.41 -40.71
CA PRO A 6 -12.80 12.97 -40.58
C PRO A 6 -11.72 11.91 -40.87
N GLN A 7 -10.61 12.43 -41.38
CA GLN A 7 -9.49 11.76 -42.03
C GLN A 7 -8.57 11.06 -41.03
N SER A 8 -8.04 9.91 -41.45
CA SER A 8 -6.92 9.19 -40.85
C SER A 8 -5.63 10.00 -40.98
N ALA A 9 -4.97 10.28 -39.86
CA ALA A 9 -3.63 10.87 -39.84
C ALA A 9 -2.56 9.80 -40.12
N GLU A 10 -1.72 10.06 -41.12
CA GLU A 10 -0.54 9.28 -41.48
C GLU A 10 0.53 9.37 -40.40
N ILE A 11 1.03 8.23 -39.93
CA ILE A 11 2.25 8.15 -39.11
C ILE A 11 3.44 8.03 -40.06
N ARG A 12 4.28 9.07 -40.07
CA ARG A 12 5.58 9.10 -40.76
C ARG A 12 6.57 8.19 -40.04
N GLY A 13 7.18 7.30 -40.83
CA GLY A 13 8.29 6.46 -40.41
C GLY A 13 9.60 7.24 -40.21
N GLY A 14 10.42 6.72 -39.30
CA GLY A 14 11.82 7.07 -39.12
C GLY A 14 12.59 5.81 -38.74
N ALA A 15 13.38 5.31 -39.68
CA ALA A 15 14.25 4.15 -39.52
C ALA A 15 15.62 4.57 -39.01
N ILE A 16 16.17 3.93 -37.97
CA ILE A 16 17.62 3.95 -37.69
C ILE A 16 18.08 2.57 -37.14
N MET A 17 18.68 1.81 -38.05
CA MET A 17 19.89 0.99 -37.93
C MET A 17 20.04 -0.02 -36.79
N THR A 18 19.70 -1.27 -37.11
CA THR A 18 20.37 -2.49 -36.63
C THR A 18 21.76 -2.60 -37.27
N LYS A 19 22.81 -2.72 -36.46
CA LYS A 19 24.13 -3.29 -36.84
C LYS A 19 24.97 -3.42 -35.58
N TYR A 20 25.27 -4.64 -35.13
CA TYR A 20 26.64 -5.04 -34.80
C TYR A 20 26.77 -6.55 -34.93
N PHE A 21 27.90 -6.91 -35.54
CA PHE A 21 28.20 -8.13 -36.24
C PHE A 21 29.14 -8.97 -35.39
N LEU A 22 28.94 -10.29 -35.48
CA LEU A 22 29.84 -11.38 -35.11
C LEU A 22 31.34 -11.07 -35.20
N LEU A 23 32.09 -11.51 -34.19
CA LEU A 23 33.50 -11.98 -34.17
C LEU A 23 33.66 -12.63 -32.77
N SER A 24 34.27 -13.78 -32.53
CA SER A 24 35.40 -14.42 -33.19
C SER A 24 35.54 -15.87 -32.69
N VAL A 25 35.99 -16.74 -33.60
CA VAL A 25 36.36 -18.15 -33.40
C VAL A 25 37.86 -18.23 -33.09
N PHE A 26 38.27 -19.31 -32.40
CA PHE A 26 39.59 -19.97 -32.31
C PHE A 26 40.36 -19.91 -30.99
N SER A 27 40.48 -21.08 -30.35
CA SER A 27 41.74 -21.77 -29.98
C SER A 27 41.40 -23.07 -29.22
N LEU A 28 41.53 -24.26 -29.83
CA LEU A 28 42.71 -25.13 -29.93
C LEU A 28 42.73 -26.25 -28.86
N PHE A 29 42.38 -27.45 -29.34
CA PHE A 29 42.89 -28.80 -29.02
C PHE A 29 43.67 -29.05 -27.73
N ALA A 30 43.21 -30.05 -26.97
CA ALA A 30 44.06 -31.16 -26.52
C ALA A 30 43.21 -32.43 -26.34
N ALA A 31 43.55 -33.47 -27.08
CA ALA A 31 42.98 -34.81 -27.00
C ALA A 31 43.79 -35.67 -26.02
N ALA A 32 43.12 -36.52 -25.25
CA ALA A 32 43.71 -37.75 -24.72
C ALA A 32 42.60 -38.78 -24.50
N ALA A 33 42.57 -39.79 -25.37
CA ALA A 33 41.83 -41.02 -25.19
C ALA A 33 42.72 -42.04 -24.47
N LEU A 34 42.18 -42.79 -23.51
CA LEU A 34 42.67 -44.14 -23.21
C LEU A 34 41.59 -45.02 -22.56
N SER A 35 41.00 -45.86 -23.41
CA SER A 35 40.79 -47.31 -23.28
C SER A 35 40.26 -47.92 -21.98
N VAL A 36 39.00 -48.38 -22.07
CA VAL A 36 38.48 -49.73 -21.79
C VAL A 36 39.36 -50.68 -20.96
N LEU A 37 38.78 -51.19 -19.86
CA LEU A 37 38.97 -52.57 -19.40
C LEU A 37 37.66 -53.11 -18.83
N VAL A 38 37.03 -54.00 -19.60
CA VAL A 38 36.00 -54.93 -19.16
C VAL A 38 36.72 -56.06 -18.41
N ALA A 39 36.27 -56.36 -17.19
CA ALA A 39 36.58 -57.60 -16.51
C ALA A 39 35.30 -58.15 -15.86
N ALA A 40 34.63 -59.03 -16.59
CA ALA A 40 33.63 -59.92 -16.06
C ALA A 40 34.31 -61.20 -15.55
N CYS A 41 34.10 -61.54 -14.29
CA CYS A 41 34.19 -62.90 -13.74
C CYS A 41 33.43 -62.91 -12.40
N GLY A 42 32.25 -63.54 -12.37
CA GLY A 42 31.70 -64.10 -11.12
C GLY A 42 32.21 -65.54 -10.92
N PRO A 43 31.61 -66.36 -10.04
CA PRO A 43 30.90 -66.05 -8.79
C PRO A 43 31.48 -66.88 -7.62
N THR A 44 31.29 -66.44 -6.36
CA THR A 44 31.30 -67.35 -5.22
C THR A 44 30.18 -66.98 -4.25
N GLY A 45 29.38 -68.00 -3.92
CA GLY A 45 28.14 -67.86 -3.20
C GLY A 45 28.31 -67.44 -1.75
N ARG A 46 27.27 -66.79 -1.24
CA ARG A 46 26.99 -66.71 0.18
C ARG A 46 25.51 -67.02 0.40
N THR A 47 25.35 -67.90 1.37
CA THR A 47 24.15 -68.64 1.76
C THR A 47 23.09 -67.73 2.35
N GLY A 48 21.83 -68.11 2.14
CA GLY A 48 20.66 -67.34 2.54
C GLY A 48 20.43 -67.32 4.04
N SER A 49 19.78 -66.24 4.47
CA SER A 49 18.88 -66.21 5.62
C SER A 49 17.52 -65.78 5.07
N ALA A 50 16.52 -66.64 5.25
CA ALA A 50 15.17 -66.44 4.77
C ALA A 50 14.51 -65.27 5.51
N GLY A 51 14.18 -64.22 4.76
CA GLY A 51 13.13 -63.27 5.10
C GLY A 51 11.95 -63.56 4.18
N GLU A 52 10.74 -63.64 4.75
CA GLU A 52 9.49 -63.90 4.04
C GLU A 52 9.35 -63.05 2.77
N PRO A 53 8.87 -63.61 1.65
CA PRO A 53 8.51 -62.80 0.49
C PRO A 53 7.31 -61.95 0.88
N ALA A 54 7.50 -60.63 0.96
CA ALA A 54 6.40 -59.68 0.90
C ALA A 54 5.60 -59.99 -0.37
N THR A 55 4.34 -60.37 -0.20
CA THR A 55 3.38 -60.46 -1.31
C THR A 55 3.42 -59.15 -2.09
N PRO A 56 3.69 -59.18 -3.41
CA PRO A 56 3.54 -57.98 -4.21
C PRO A 56 2.06 -57.58 -4.12
N VAL A 57 1.79 -56.39 -3.59
CA VAL A 57 0.50 -55.74 -3.79
C VAL A 57 0.39 -55.59 -5.31
N ARG A 58 -0.38 -56.47 -5.95
CA ARG A 58 -0.83 -56.25 -7.31
C ARG A 58 -1.66 -54.99 -7.26
N GLU A 59 -1.08 -53.90 -7.72
CA GLU A 59 -1.83 -52.72 -8.12
C GLU A 59 -2.84 -53.21 -9.16
N GLU A 60 -4.12 -53.28 -8.77
CA GLU A 60 -5.20 -53.69 -9.66
C GLU A 60 -5.14 -52.78 -10.89
N ALA A 61 -5.03 -53.39 -12.07
CA ALA A 61 -5.07 -52.66 -13.32
C ALA A 61 -6.33 -51.75 -13.33
N PRO A 62 -6.23 -50.49 -13.76
CA PRO A 62 -7.37 -49.60 -13.80
C PRO A 62 -8.50 -50.29 -14.59
N GLY A 63 -9.65 -50.46 -13.93
CA GLY A 63 -10.79 -51.20 -14.48
C GLY A 63 -11.10 -50.75 -15.90
N SER A 64 -11.34 -51.68 -16.81
CA SER A 64 -11.59 -51.34 -18.20
C SER A 64 -13.07 -50.97 -18.42
N GLY A 65 -13.31 -49.91 -19.20
CA GLY A 65 -14.64 -49.55 -19.68
C GLY A 65 -15.68 -49.32 -18.58
N ALA A 66 -16.74 -50.13 -18.57
CA ALA A 66 -17.91 -49.96 -17.70
C ALA A 66 -17.60 -50.11 -16.19
N ASP A 67 -16.52 -50.82 -15.84
CA ASP A 67 -16.14 -51.06 -14.45
C ASP A 67 -15.63 -49.80 -13.74
N LEU A 68 -15.23 -48.78 -14.50
CA LEU A 68 -14.85 -47.46 -13.96
C LEU A 68 -16.02 -46.75 -13.27
N TYR A 69 -17.26 -47.02 -13.69
CA TYR A 69 -18.46 -46.34 -13.19
C TYR A 69 -19.16 -47.09 -12.06
N LYS A 70 -18.61 -48.23 -11.61
CA LYS A 70 -19.15 -49.03 -10.50
C LYS A 70 -18.60 -48.63 -9.13
N LYS A 71 -17.67 -47.67 -9.09
CA LYS A 71 -17.00 -47.23 -7.86
C LYS A 71 -17.74 -46.06 -7.23
N ASP A 72 -17.84 -46.09 -5.91
CA ASP A 72 -18.29 -44.93 -5.14
C ASP A 72 -17.24 -43.82 -5.23
N ILE A 73 -17.67 -42.65 -5.71
CA ILE A 73 -16.79 -41.50 -5.91
C ILE A 73 -16.79 -40.67 -4.62
N LYS A 74 -15.61 -40.51 -4.02
CA LYS A 74 -15.41 -39.56 -2.93
C LYS A 74 -15.15 -38.16 -3.48
N PRO A 75 -15.54 -37.09 -2.76
CA PRO A 75 -15.17 -35.74 -3.13
C PRO A 75 -13.65 -35.57 -3.18
N LEU A 76 -13.18 -34.77 -4.13
CA LEU A 76 -11.76 -34.44 -4.28
C LEU A 76 -11.26 -33.61 -3.09
N ALA A 77 -10.02 -33.85 -2.68
CA ALA A 77 -9.30 -33.00 -1.74
C ALA A 77 -8.88 -31.67 -2.40
N PRO A 78 -8.66 -30.59 -1.63
CA PRO A 78 -8.29 -29.28 -2.19
C PRO A 78 -7.04 -29.31 -3.07
N GLU A 79 -6.06 -30.15 -2.74
CA GLU A 79 -4.83 -30.28 -3.54
C GLU A 79 -5.12 -30.90 -4.91
N GLU A 80 -6.06 -31.84 -4.99
CA GLU A 80 -6.48 -32.47 -6.25
C GLU A 80 -7.18 -31.47 -7.16
N CYS A 81 -8.05 -30.62 -6.58
CA CYS A 81 -8.62 -29.47 -7.29
C CYS A 81 -7.53 -28.50 -7.76
N GLY A 82 -6.55 -28.22 -6.89
CA GLY A 82 -5.43 -27.31 -7.16
C GLY A 82 -4.51 -27.76 -8.30
N ARG A 83 -4.47 -29.06 -8.64
CA ARG A 83 -3.70 -29.56 -9.79
C ARG A 83 -4.20 -29.01 -11.14
N CYS A 84 -5.48 -28.66 -11.23
CA CYS A 84 -6.07 -28.07 -12.43
C CYS A 84 -6.45 -26.59 -12.22
N HIS A 85 -6.91 -26.22 -11.02
CA HIS A 85 -7.32 -24.86 -10.65
C HIS A 85 -6.23 -24.14 -9.86
N THR A 86 -5.01 -24.13 -10.39
CA THR A 86 -3.82 -23.56 -9.73
C THR A 86 -4.00 -22.08 -9.39
N TYR A 87 -4.68 -21.32 -10.26
CA TYR A 87 -4.94 -19.90 -10.03
C TYR A 87 -5.81 -19.69 -8.78
N GLN A 88 -6.99 -20.33 -8.71
CA GLN A 88 -7.90 -20.21 -7.57
C GLN A 88 -7.26 -20.75 -6.29
N PHE A 89 -6.55 -21.88 -6.40
CA PHE A 89 -5.82 -22.47 -5.29
C PHE A 89 -4.76 -21.52 -4.71
N ASN A 90 -3.96 -20.88 -5.56
CA ASN A 90 -2.94 -19.93 -5.11
C ASN A 90 -3.56 -18.68 -4.47
N TRP A 91 -4.68 -18.17 -4.98
CA TRP A 91 -5.40 -17.08 -4.33
C TRP A 91 -5.85 -17.43 -2.91
N LEU A 92 -6.42 -18.62 -2.72
CA LEU A 92 -6.78 -19.09 -1.39
C LEU A 92 -5.54 -19.26 -0.51
N LYS A 93 -4.51 -19.93 -1.01
CA LYS A 93 -3.26 -20.18 -0.29
C LYS A 93 -2.62 -18.88 0.22
N ASP A 94 -2.45 -17.90 -0.67
CA ASP A 94 -1.65 -16.71 -0.42
C ASP A 94 -2.48 -15.59 0.22
N LYS A 95 -3.75 -15.42 -0.18
CA LYS A 95 -4.60 -14.27 0.20
C LYS A 95 -6.01 -14.64 0.70
N GLY A 96 -6.34 -15.93 0.84
CA GLY A 96 -7.71 -16.36 1.13
C GLY A 96 -8.22 -16.08 2.54
N GLY A 97 -7.33 -15.76 3.50
CA GLY A 97 -7.73 -15.47 4.87
C GLY A 97 -8.56 -16.61 5.48
N LYS A 98 -9.81 -16.30 5.89
CA LYS A 98 -10.78 -17.27 6.43
C LYS A 98 -11.48 -18.13 5.36
N HIS A 99 -11.37 -17.80 4.08
CA HIS A 99 -11.93 -18.60 2.98
C HIS A 99 -11.04 -19.81 2.62
N ARG A 100 -9.90 -20.00 3.29
CA ARG A 100 -9.05 -21.20 3.18
C ARG A 100 -9.73 -22.44 3.79
N GLN A 101 -10.78 -22.88 3.11
CA GLN A 101 -11.62 -24.02 3.44
C GLN A 101 -11.54 -25.04 2.29
N ASP A 102 -12.08 -26.24 2.51
CA ASP A 102 -12.23 -27.22 1.44
C ASP A 102 -13.08 -26.65 0.30
N CYS A 103 -12.72 -26.91 -0.96
CA CYS A 103 -13.45 -26.36 -2.12
C CYS A 103 -14.94 -26.72 -2.10
N VAL A 104 -15.25 -27.93 -1.60
CA VAL A 104 -16.60 -28.47 -1.46
C VAL A 104 -17.42 -27.82 -0.34
N PHE A 105 -16.80 -27.03 0.53
CA PHE A 105 -17.50 -26.27 1.56
C PHE A 105 -18.42 -25.20 0.94
N CYS A 106 -17.96 -24.54 -0.13
CA CYS A 106 -18.76 -23.55 -0.85
C CYS A 106 -19.34 -24.12 -2.15
N HIS A 107 -18.57 -24.92 -2.89
CA HIS A 107 -18.99 -25.42 -4.20
C HIS A 107 -19.63 -26.80 -4.08
N GLU A 108 -20.93 -26.88 -4.35
CA GLU A 108 -21.67 -28.15 -4.38
C GLU A 108 -21.70 -28.79 -5.78
N GLN A 109 -21.43 -28.00 -6.82
CA GLN A 109 -21.41 -28.44 -8.20
C GLN A 109 -20.11 -28.01 -8.88
N PHE A 110 -19.52 -28.92 -9.67
CA PHE A 110 -18.25 -28.71 -10.37
C PHE A 110 -18.41 -29.00 -11.86
N HIS A 111 -17.65 -28.30 -12.70
CA HIS A 111 -17.69 -28.43 -14.17
C HIS A 111 -19.09 -28.26 -14.80
N ALA A 112 -20.00 -27.56 -14.12
CA ALA A 112 -21.37 -27.30 -14.58
C ALA A 112 -21.50 -25.99 -15.40
N TYR A 113 -20.48 -25.12 -15.36
CA TYR A 113 -20.49 -23.86 -16.10
C TYR A 113 -20.44 -24.12 -17.60
N ASN A 114 -21.37 -23.48 -18.33
CA ASN A 114 -21.42 -23.53 -19.78
C ASN A 114 -21.62 -22.10 -20.32
N PRO A 115 -20.64 -21.53 -21.03
CA PRO A 115 -20.75 -20.18 -21.60
C PRO A 115 -21.95 -19.99 -22.54
N ARG A 116 -22.48 -21.06 -23.15
CA ARG A 116 -23.67 -20.98 -24.01
C ARG A 116 -24.97 -20.85 -23.23
N LEU A 117 -24.97 -21.23 -21.96
CA LEU A 117 -26.13 -21.16 -21.08
C LEU A 117 -26.09 -19.95 -20.13
N ASP A 118 -24.97 -19.23 -20.09
CA ASP A 118 -24.74 -18.07 -19.23
C ASP A 118 -25.14 -18.32 -17.76
N ASN A 119 -24.81 -19.52 -17.26
CA ASN A 119 -25.33 -20.03 -16.00
C ASN A 119 -24.43 -19.75 -14.78
N TRP A 120 -23.47 -18.82 -14.89
CA TRP A 120 -22.49 -18.56 -13.84
C TRP A 120 -23.17 -18.10 -12.54
N ASP A 121 -24.05 -17.11 -12.61
CA ASP A 121 -24.73 -16.55 -11.43
C ASP A 121 -25.61 -17.58 -10.71
N ALA A 122 -26.15 -18.56 -11.42
CA ALA A 122 -26.95 -19.62 -10.83
C ALA A 122 -26.10 -20.68 -10.11
N LEU A 123 -24.86 -20.88 -10.56
CA LEU A 123 -23.95 -21.90 -10.03
C LEU A 123 -23.06 -21.38 -8.90
N MET A 124 -22.77 -20.07 -8.87
CA MET A 124 -21.83 -19.54 -7.89
C MET A 124 -22.43 -19.45 -6.48
N PRO A 125 -21.64 -19.82 -5.45
CA PRO A 125 -22.07 -19.70 -4.06
C PRO A 125 -22.44 -18.25 -3.72
N LYS A 126 -23.56 -18.07 -3.03
CA LYS A 126 -24.03 -16.74 -2.63
C LYS A 126 -23.37 -16.32 -1.33
N CYS A 127 -22.67 -15.18 -1.35
CA CYS A 127 -21.97 -14.62 -0.19
C CYS A 127 -22.89 -14.45 1.02
N ALA A 128 -24.14 -14.03 0.78
CA ALA A 128 -25.17 -13.82 1.79
C ALA A 128 -25.56 -15.09 2.58
N GLY A 129 -25.21 -16.28 2.08
CA GLY A 129 -25.45 -17.55 2.80
C GLY A 129 -24.57 -17.71 4.05
N CYS A 130 -23.44 -17.01 4.12
CA CYS A 130 -22.52 -17.04 5.27
C CYS A 130 -22.28 -15.65 5.87
N HIS A 131 -22.39 -14.59 5.06
CA HIS A 131 -22.14 -13.21 5.46
C HIS A 131 -23.45 -12.42 5.52
N GLY A 132 -23.57 -11.49 6.47
CA GLY A 132 -24.61 -10.46 6.45
C GLY A 132 -24.31 -9.37 5.41
N MET A 133 -24.97 -8.22 5.54
CA MET A 133 -24.61 -7.00 4.80
C MET A 133 -23.63 -6.18 5.65
N PRO A 134 -22.30 -6.28 5.43
CA PRO A 134 -21.31 -5.55 6.23
C PRO A 134 -21.26 -4.05 5.90
N HIS A 135 -21.84 -3.64 4.77
CA HIS A 135 -21.86 -2.26 4.32
C HIS A 135 -23.30 -1.71 4.42
N GLU A 136 -23.47 -0.65 5.19
CA GLU A 136 -24.77 -0.01 5.43
C GLU A 136 -25.26 0.83 4.24
N ASN A 137 -24.36 1.11 3.27
CA ASN A 137 -24.56 2.12 2.21
C ASN A 137 -25.25 1.60 0.93
N GLY A 138 -25.88 0.42 0.96
CA GLY A 138 -26.68 -0.05 -0.19
C GLY A 138 -25.91 -0.67 -1.35
N PHE A 139 -24.63 -1.03 -1.17
CA PHE A 139 -23.90 -1.86 -2.15
C PHE A 139 -24.42 -3.30 -2.10
N SER A 140 -25.46 -3.61 -2.89
CA SER A 140 -26.04 -4.96 -2.96
C SER A 140 -25.30 -5.90 -3.90
N ASP A 141 -24.56 -5.37 -4.88
CA ASP A 141 -23.75 -6.19 -5.78
C ASP A 141 -22.31 -6.29 -5.27
N CYS A 142 -22.05 -7.30 -4.44
CA CYS A 142 -20.76 -7.49 -3.79
C CYS A 142 -19.61 -7.60 -4.79
N MET A 143 -19.85 -8.19 -5.96
CA MET A 143 -18.82 -8.54 -6.94
C MET A 143 -18.37 -7.35 -7.78
N GLU A 144 -19.06 -6.21 -7.74
CA GLU A 144 -18.58 -4.96 -8.36
C GLU A 144 -17.19 -4.61 -7.81
N CYS A 145 -17.02 -4.74 -6.49
CA CYS A 145 -15.78 -4.43 -5.77
C CYS A 145 -15.01 -5.70 -5.38
N HIS A 146 -15.66 -6.73 -4.85
CA HIS A 146 -15.03 -7.97 -4.38
C HIS A 146 -14.80 -8.98 -5.53
N ARG A 147 -14.17 -8.56 -6.62
CA ARG A 147 -14.05 -9.35 -7.86
C ARG A 147 -13.35 -10.70 -7.71
N GLN A 148 -12.56 -10.88 -6.66
CA GLN A 148 -11.95 -12.17 -6.34
C GLN A 148 -12.72 -12.83 -5.18
N PRO A 149 -13.65 -13.76 -5.43
CA PRO A 149 -14.48 -14.37 -4.39
C PRO A 149 -13.67 -15.27 -3.43
N HIS A 150 -12.48 -15.73 -3.86
CA HIS A 150 -11.56 -16.50 -3.02
C HIS A 150 -10.69 -15.62 -2.10
N ALA A 151 -10.61 -14.32 -2.37
CA ALA A 151 -9.89 -13.37 -1.54
C ALA A 151 -10.64 -12.01 -1.54
N PRO A 152 -11.88 -11.95 -1.00
CA PRO A 152 -12.74 -10.78 -1.17
C PRO A 152 -12.14 -9.48 -0.63
N LEU A 153 -11.26 -9.55 0.37
CA LEU A 153 -10.61 -8.37 0.95
C LEU A 153 -9.52 -7.76 0.04
N VAL A 154 -9.17 -8.43 -1.06
CA VAL A 154 -8.23 -7.91 -2.04
C VAL A 154 -9.03 -7.14 -3.10
N ILE A 155 -9.20 -5.84 -2.86
CA ILE A 155 -9.88 -4.91 -3.77
C ILE A 155 -8.86 -4.30 -4.72
N ASP A 156 -9.11 -4.41 -6.01
CA ASP A 156 -8.30 -3.77 -7.04
C ASP A 156 -8.71 -2.30 -7.21
N PHE A 157 -7.73 -1.39 -7.14
CA PHE A 157 -7.95 0.05 -7.29
C PHE A 157 -8.50 0.43 -8.67
N ALA A 158 -8.16 -0.33 -9.72
CA ALA A 158 -8.66 -0.07 -11.07
C ALA A 158 -10.20 -0.15 -11.16
N ILE A 159 -10.84 -0.81 -10.18
CA ILE A 159 -12.30 -0.86 -10.03
C ILE A 159 -12.85 0.47 -9.52
N LEU A 160 -12.13 1.09 -8.58
CA LEU A 160 -12.52 2.32 -7.89
C LEU A 160 -12.21 3.59 -8.71
N GLU A 161 -11.43 3.46 -9.78
CA GLU A 161 -11.18 4.52 -10.76
C GLU A 161 -12.36 4.76 -11.71
N GLN A 162 -13.33 3.83 -11.76
CA GLN A 162 -14.55 4.05 -12.53
C GLN A 162 -15.45 5.07 -11.81
N PRO A 163 -16.04 6.05 -12.53
CA PRO A 163 -16.98 6.98 -11.93
C PRO A 163 -18.18 6.21 -11.36
N ILE A 164 -18.30 6.16 -10.03
CA ILE A 164 -19.54 5.72 -9.39
C ILE A 164 -20.48 6.92 -9.38
N PRO A 165 -21.69 6.84 -9.94
CA PRO A 165 -22.65 7.94 -9.92
C PRO A 165 -22.95 8.36 -8.48
N GLY A 166 -22.43 9.51 -8.07
CA GLY A 166 -22.80 10.19 -6.83
C GLY A 166 -23.93 11.20 -7.06
N GLU A 167 -24.64 11.59 -6.01
CA GLU A 167 -25.64 12.65 -6.11
C GLU A 167 -25.03 13.97 -6.62
N GLY A 168 -25.71 14.59 -7.58
CA GLY A 168 -25.35 15.94 -8.07
C GLY A 168 -24.15 16.01 -9.03
N GLY A 169 -23.74 14.91 -9.65
CA GLY A 169 -22.77 14.93 -10.76
C GLY A 169 -21.34 15.34 -10.37
N ARG A 170 -21.01 15.30 -9.07
CA ARG A 170 -19.66 15.53 -8.56
C ARG A 170 -18.85 14.24 -8.67
N THR A 171 -17.69 14.30 -9.30
CA THR A 171 -16.61 13.31 -9.18
C THR A 171 -15.81 13.52 -7.89
N ASP A 172 -16.52 13.74 -6.78
CA ASP A 172 -15.91 13.69 -5.45
C ASP A 172 -16.10 12.26 -4.92
N LEU A 173 -15.20 11.40 -5.40
CA LEU A 173 -14.67 10.17 -4.81
C LEU A 173 -15.66 9.17 -4.20
N ALA A 174 -15.91 8.08 -4.94
CA ALA A 174 -16.36 6.80 -4.39
C ALA A 174 -15.66 6.44 -3.06
N CYS A 175 -14.39 6.82 -2.91
CA CYS A 175 -13.58 6.60 -1.71
C CYS A 175 -14.18 7.26 -0.46
N ALA A 176 -14.69 8.49 -0.54
CA ALA A 176 -15.21 9.24 0.62
C ALA A 176 -16.50 8.64 1.19
N GLN A 177 -17.22 7.84 0.41
CA GLN A 177 -18.40 7.10 0.87
C GLN A 177 -18.02 6.06 1.95
N CYS A 178 -16.80 5.51 1.86
CA CYS A 178 -16.25 4.57 2.85
C CYS A 178 -15.27 5.27 3.82
N HIS A 179 -14.46 6.20 3.30
CA HIS A 179 -13.45 6.98 4.02
C HIS A 179 -13.99 8.37 4.38
N ALA A 180 -15.09 8.40 5.14
CA ALA A 180 -15.81 9.63 5.41
C ALA A 180 -15.00 10.64 6.23
N ARG A 181 -14.05 10.19 7.06
CA ARG A 181 -13.17 11.08 7.82
C ARG A 181 -12.19 11.78 6.89
N GLU A 182 -11.53 11.01 6.03
CA GLU A 182 -10.52 11.48 5.09
C GLU A 182 -11.16 12.38 4.03
N GLY A 183 -12.34 12.01 3.53
CA GLY A 183 -13.13 12.84 2.62
C GLY A 183 -13.55 14.17 3.24
N ARG A 184 -13.93 14.19 4.53
CA ARG A 184 -14.21 15.44 5.26
C ARG A 184 -12.96 16.29 5.43
N GLU A 185 -11.82 15.70 5.81
CA GLU A 185 -10.56 16.43 5.94
C GLU A 185 -10.13 17.07 4.61
N PHE A 186 -10.23 16.34 3.49
CA PHE A 186 -10.02 16.92 2.16
C PHE A 186 -10.98 18.10 1.90
N ALA A 187 -12.28 17.94 2.19
CA ALA A 187 -13.28 18.98 1.94
C ALA A 187 -13.08 20.24 2.80
N ASP A 188 -12.70 20.07 4.07
CA ASP A 188 -12.48 21.15 5.03
C ASP A 188 -11.19 21.93 4.72
N PHE A 189 -10.19 21.28 4.11
CA PHE A 189 -8.87 21.85 3.81
C PHE A 189 -8.51 21.74 2.32
N PRO A 190 -9.20 22.48 1.44
CA PRO A 190 -8.98 22.39 0.00
C PRO A 190 -7.56 22.85 -0.40
N SER A 191 -6.91 22.06 -1.25
CA SER A 191 -5.59 22.30 -1.82
C SER A 191 -5.53 21.78 -3.27
N LYS A 192 -4.36 21.89 -3.92
CA LYS A 192 -4.15 21.26 -5.23
C LYS A 192 -4.34 19.74 -5.22
N HIS A 193 -4.17 19.09 -4.06
CA HIS A 193 -4.47 17.67 -3.94
C HIS A 193 -5.96 17.37 -4.19
N ASN A 194 -6.85 18.33 -3.95
CA ASN A 194 -8.29 18.19 -4.16
C ASN A 194 -8.72 18.44 -5.60
N SER A 195 -8.01 19.32 -6.33
CA SER A 195 -8.43 19.75 -7.67
C SER A 195 -7.64 19.10 -8.79
N GLU A 196 -6.41 18.64 -8.53
CA GLU A 196 -5.47 18.17 -9.55
C GLU A 196 -5.00 16.73 -9.34
N VAL A 197 -4.96 16.23 -8.10
CA VAL A 197 -4.40 14.89 -7.78
C VAL A 197 -5.49 13.87 -7.43
N ASN A 198 -6.44 14.25 -6.56
CA ASN A 198 -7.49 13.39 -5.98
C ASN A 198 -6.91 12.18 -5.20
N CYS A 199 -7.76 11.39 -4.54
CA CYS A 199 -7.28 10.30 -3.68
C CYS A 199 -6.47 9.25 -4.44
N ASN A 200 -6.87 8.90 -5.66
CA ASN A 200 -6.17 7.90 -6.49
C ASN A 200 -4.86 8.41 -7.07
N GLY A 201 -4.68 9.73 -7.23
CA GLY A 201 -3.40 10.28 -7.66
C GLY A 201 -2.30 10.08 -6.61
N CYS A 202 -2.66 9.97 -5.34
CA CYS A 202 -1.75 9.58 -4.26
C CYS A 202 -1.82 8.06 -4.01
N HIS A 203 -2.99 7.54 -3.66
CA HIS A 203 -3.25 6.11 -3.40
C HIS A 203 -3.45 5.31 -4.69
N ALA A 204 -2.41 5.27 -5.53
CA ALA A 204 -2.51 4.77 -6.91
C ALA A 204 -2.26 3.26 -7.10
N ARG A 205 -1.81 2.55 -6.05
CA ARG A 205 -1.22 1.20 -6.22
C ARG A 205 -2.07 0.08 -5.62
N GLU A 206 -2.26 0.11 -4.31
CA GLU A 206 -2.93 -0.96 -3.57
C GLU A 206 -3.80 -0.36 -2.48
N HIS A 207 -5.06 -0.82 -2.40
CA HIS A 207 -6.03 -0.29 -1.45
C HIS A 207 -5.54 -0.52 -0.01
N GLY A 208 -5.44 0.58 0.75
CA GLY A 208 -4.87 0.57 2.10
C GLY A 208 -3.36 0.84 2.17
N ALA A 209 -2.65 0.91 1.03
CA ALA A 209 -1.27 1.40 1.03
C ALA A 209 -1.24 2.91 1.28
N ILE A 210 -0.34 3.35 2.17
CA ILE A 210 -0.08 4.76 2.48
C ILE A 210 1.18 5.19 1.72
N PRO A 211 1.05 6.02 0.67
CA PRO A 211 2.17 6.56 -0.08
C PRO A 211 2.95 7.61 0.74
N SER A 212 4.21 7.85 0.34
CA SER A 212 5.02 8.88 0.97
C SER A 212 4.75 10.24 0.31
N CYS A 213 4.68 11.30 1.12
CA CYS A 213 4.68 12.67 0.58
C CYS A 213 5.93 12.94 -0.27
N LEU A 214 7.04 12.28 0.08
CA LEU A 214 8.34 12.45 -0.57
C LEU A 214 8.41 11.85 -1.97
N ASP A 215 7.39 11.10 -2.39
CA ASP A 215 7.29 10.60 -3.77
C ASP A 215 7.12 11.74 -4.80
N CYS A 216 6.65 12.91 -4.35
CA CYS A 216 6.46 14.10 -5.19
C CYS A 216 6.97 15.40 -4.56
N HIS A 217 7.07 15.48 -3.23
CA HIS A 217 7.49 16.68 -2.51
C HIS A 217 8.91 16.58 -1.94
N GLY A 218 9.63 17.69 -1.97
CA GLY A 218 10.90 17.82 -1.24
C GLY A 218 10.66 18.07 0.25
N PRO A 219 11.54 17.58 1.15
CA PRO A 219 11.48 17.89 2.56
C PRO A 219 11.89 19.35 2.83
N HIS A 220 11.55 19.90 4.00
CA HIS A 220 11.99 21.23 4.41
C HIS A 220 13.46 21.21 4.87
N LEU A 221 13.89 20.12 5.52
CA LEU A 221 15.28 19.86 5.89
C LEU A 221 15.82 18.65 5.10
N PRO A 222 17.10 18.65 4.70
CA PRO A 222 17.68 17.53 3.95
C PRO A 222 17.60 16.17 4.63
N THR A 223 17.50 16.16 5.97
CA THR A 223 17.48 14.94 6.79
C THR A 223 16.08 14.49 7.19
N GLN A 224 15.02 15.22 6.80
CA GLN A 224 13.65 14.85 7.17
C GLN A 224 13.17 13.64 6.37
N GLU A 225 12.54 12.71 7.08
CA GLU A 225 11.85 11.56 6.52
C GLU A 225 10.33 11.76 6.56
N TYR A 226 9.58 10.84 5.91
CA TYR A 226 8.12 10.91 5.84
C TYR A 226 7.45 11.00 7.22
N GLY A 227 7.98 10.29 8.22
CA GLY A 227 7.46 10.33 9.58
C GLY A 227 7.54 11.72 10.21
N ASP A 228 8.60 12.48 9.92
CA ASP A 228 8.80 13.84 10.44
C ASP A 228 7.77 14.82 9.86
N CYS A 229 7.32 14.58 8.62
CA CYS A 229 6.27 15.39 8.00
C CYS A 229 4.97 15.31 8.82
N LEU A 230 4.67 14.12 9.37
CA LEU A 230 3.45 13.84 10.13
C LEU A 230 3.45 14.43 11.53
N GLU A 231 4.60 14.90 12.03
CA GLU A 231 4.65 15.64 13.28
C GLU A 231 3.87 16.96 13.18
N CYS A 232 3.92 17.60 12.00
CA CYS A 232 3.33 18.90 11.74
C CYS A 232 2.06 18.86 10.86
N HIS A 233 2.09 18.01 9.84
CA HIS A 233 1.11 17.99 8.76
C HIS A 233 0.24 16.73 8.82
N ALA A 234 -1.06 16.87 8.55
CA ALA A 234 -1.90 15.69 8.30
C ALA A 234 -1.88 15.32 6.81
N PRO A 235 -1.93 14.02 6.45
CA PRO A 235 -1.79 13.56 5.05
C PRO A 235 -2.82 14.16 4.09
N HIS A 236 -4.02 14.44 4.59
CA HIS A 236 -5.15 14.91 3.79
C HIS A 236 -5.36 16.44 3.85
N SER A 237 -4.54 17.13 4.64
CA SER A 237 -4.56 18.59 4.78
C SER A 237 -3.13 19.14 4.89
N ALA A 238 -2.22 18.61 4.08
CA ALA A 238 -0.77 18.81 4.25
C ALA A 238 -0.33 20.28 4.13
N SER A 239 -1.12 21.16 3.52
CA SER A 239 -0.86 22.60 3.48
C SER A 239 -1.05 23.31 4.82
N THR A 240 -1.66 22.65 5.80
CA THR A 240 -1.95 23.21 7.12
C THR A 240 -1.10 22.51 8.19
N ILE A 241 -0.42 23.30 9.02
CA ILE A 241 0.23 22.79 10.24
C ILE A 241 -0.87 22.60 11.29
N ARG A 242 -1.15 21.35 11.66
CA ARG A 242 -2.27 21.03 12.57
C ARG A 242 -1.85 20.99 14.03
N GLN A 243 -0.76 20.30 14.31
CA GLN A 243 -0.20 20.10 15.64
C GLN A 243 1.30 19.89 15.51
N TYR A 244 2.04 19.98 16.59
CA TYR A 244 3.41 19.50 16.69
C TYR A 244 3.71 19.19 18.16
N SER A 245 4.73 18.38 18.39
CA SER A 245 5.17 18.04 19.74
C SER A 245 5.77 19.27 20.45
N GLU A 246 5.62 19.37 21.77
CA GLU A 246 6.36 20.34 22.59
C GLU A 246 7.88 20.17 22.47
N ASN A 247 8.33 18.97 22.08
CA ASN A 247 9.73 18.61 21.91
C ASN A 247 10.22 18.78 20.46
N VAL A 248 9.41 19.36 19.57
CA VAL A 248 9.83 19.62 18.18
C VAL A 248 11.11 20.47 18.21
N PRO A 249 12.18 20.06 17.50
CA PRO A 249 13.44 20.80 17.52
C PRO A 249 13.28 22.22 16.94
N ASN A 250 13.87 23.24 17.60
CA ASN A 250 13.83 24.63 17.12
C ASN A 250 14.29 24.83 15.67
N VAL A 251 15.23 24.00 15.19
CA VAL A 251 15.71 24.03 13.79
C VAL A 251 14.62 23.64 12.79
N ALA A 252 13.60 22.88 13.19
CA ALA A 252 12.45 22.61 12.34
C ALA A 252 11.61 23.87 12.12
N CYS A 253 11.51 24.75 13.13
CA CYS A 253 10.84 26.04 12.99
C CYS A 253 11.61 27.00 12.08
N SER A 254 12.95 26.91 12.08
CA SER A 254 13.80 27.81 11.30
C SER A 254 13.69 27.62 9.79
N THR A 255 13.09 26.52 9.32
CA THR A 255 12.84 26.33 7.87
C THR A 255 11.88 27.37 7.30
N CYS A 256 11.04 27.96 8.15
CA CYS A 256 10.14 29.06 7.78
C CYS A 256 10.42 30.34 8.59
N HIS A 257 10.99 30.20 9.79
CA HIS A 257 11.29 31.31 10.70
C HIS A 257 12.80 31.51 10.87
N GLU A 258 13.53 31.59 9.76
CA GLU A 258 15.00 31.70 9.75
C GLU A 258 15.50 32.91 10.55
N ASP A 259 14.92 34.09 10.31
CA ASP A 259 15.33 35.34 10.96
C ASP A 259 15.14 35.30 12.48
N VAL A 260 14.01 34.76 12.95
CA VAL A 260 13.71 34.64 14.38
C VAL A 260 14.65 33.66 15.04
N TYR A 261 14.91 32.52 14.40
CA TYR A 261 15.87 31.54 14.88
C TYR A 261 17.27 32.13 14.96
N ALA A 262 17.72 32.82 13.90
CA ALA A 262 19.03 33.49 13.88
C ALA A 262 19.15 34.55 14.99
N LEU A 263 18.08 35.33 15.21
CA LEU A 263 18.03 36.35 16.25
C LEU A 263 18.15 35.76 17.65
N LEU A 264 17.40 34.69 17.93
CA LEU A 264 17.45 33.97 19.21
C LEU A 264 18.85 33.39 19.48
N GLN A 265 19.51 32.89 18.44
CA GLN A 265 20.87 32.33 18.54
C GLN A 265 21.93 33.42 18.72
N ALA A 266 21.72 34.62 18.16
CA ALA A 266 22.61 35.76 18.32
C ALA A 266 22.47 36.42 19.71
N ASN A 267 21.27 36.43 20.28
CA ASN A 267 20.98 37.05 21.59
C ASN A 267 20.62 35.99 22.65
N VAL A 268 21.65 35.30 23.15
CA VAL A 268 21.51 34.19 24.08
C VAL A 268 21.00 34.66 25.45
N THR A 269 19.73 34.38 25.72
CA THR A 269 19.07 34.58 27.03
C THR A 269 18.53 33.26 27.58
N ARG A 270 17.83 33.27 28.72
CA ARG A 270 17.18 32.05 29.22
C ARG A 270 16.15 31.46 28.24
N HIS A 271 15.52 32.29 27.41
CA HIS A 271 14.60 31.81 26.37
C HIS A 271 15.29 31.01 25.27
N SER A 272 16.57 31.28 24.98
CA SER A 272 17.34 30.53 23.98
C SER A 272 17.56 29.05 24.34
N ALA A 273 17.41 28.70 25.63
CA ALA A 273 17.49 27.32 26.10
C ALA A 273 16.14 26.57 26.02
N MET A 274 15.06 27.21 25.59
CA MET A 274 13.73 26.62 25.52
C MET A 274 13.40 26.16 24.09
N GLN A 275 12.51 25.18 23.97
CA GLN A 275 11.92 24.85 22.67
C GLN A 275 10.90 25.91 22.28
N CYS A 276 10.83 26.27 21.00
CA CYS A 276 9.88 27.22 20.43
C CYS A 276 8.44 26.82 20.81
N ALA A 277 8.13 25.53 20.76
CA ALA A 277 6.82 24.99 21.07
C ALA A 277 6.38 25.19 22.55
N THR A 278 7.31 25.53 23.45
CA THR A 278 6.96 25.87 24.84
C THR A 278 6.10 27.15 24.89
N CYS A 279 6.50 28.16 24.14
CA CYS A 279 5.77 29.43 24.05
C CYS A 279 4.77 29.43 22.89
N HIS A 280 5.00 28.61 21.87
CA HIS A 280 4.13 28.45 20.72
C HIS A 280 3.48 27.07 20.75
N PRO A 281 2.50 26.78 21.61
CA PRO A 281 1.95 25.43 21.79
C PRO A 281 1.16 24.94 20.58
N THR A 282 0.74 25.84 19.71
CA THR A 282 0.06 25.55 18.45
C THR A 282 0.49 26.59 17.43
N HIS A 283 0.60 26.20 16.16
CA HIS A 283 1.05 27.09 15.11
C HIS A 283 0.19 28.36 15.06
N GLY A 284 0.83 29.54 15.10
CA GLY A 284 0.15 30.83 15.14
C GLY A 284 -0.42 31.23 16.50
N GLN A 285 -0.24 30.42 17.55
CA GLN A 285 -0.55 30.80 18.93
C GLN A 285 0.72 31.14 19.71
N ILE A 286 0.59 32.07 20.65
CA ILE A 286 1.67 32.51 21.54
C ILE A 286 1.13 32.52 22.96
N GLN A 287 1.85 31.89 23.88
CA GLN A 287 1.55 31.89 25.30
C GLN A 287 1.76 33.29 25.90
N GLY A 288 0.95 33.65 26.91
CA GLY A 288 1.11 34.92 27.61
C GLY A 288 2.34 34.89 28.51
N CYS A 289 3.07 36.00 28.61
CA CYS A 289 4.27 36.09 29.44
C CYS A 289 3.99 35.73 30.92
N ARG A 290 2.80 36.09 31.42
CA ARG A 290 2.39 35.88 32.81
C ARG A 290 2.17 34.40 33.16
N ASP A 291 1.95 33.54 32.16
CA ASP A 291 1.74 32.11 32.37
C ASP A 291 2.99 31.44 32.95
N CYS A 292 4.18 31.99 32.67
CA CYS A 292 5.46 31.53 33.20
C CYS A 292 6.10 32.51 34.19
N HIS A 293 5.93 33.82 33.99
CA HIS A 293 6.62 34.85 34.78
C HIS A 293 5.82 35.42 35.96
N GLY A 294 4.51 35.18 36.03
CA GLY A 294 3.65 35.83 37.01
C GLY A 294 3.75 37.36 36.91
N GLU A 295 4.00 38.02 38.04
CA GLU A 295 4.23 39.46 38.14
C GLU A 295 5.68 39.75 38.58
N PRO A 296 6.63 39.86 37.63
CA PRO A 296 8.05 40.02 37.96
C PRO A 296 8.43 41.43 38.43
N HIS A 297 7.52 42.40 38.28
CA HIS A 297 7.68 43.79 38.67
C HIS A 297 6.58 44.22 39.64
N GLY A 298 6.80 45.32 40.37
CA GLY A 298 5.80 45.88 41.27
C GLY A 298 4.66 46.60 40.53
N ASP A 299 3.52 46.74 41.22
CA ASP A 299 2.24 47.23 40.67
C ASP A 299 2.35 48.54 39.88
N VAL A 300 3.22 49.46 40.29
CA VAL A 300 3.40 50.76 39.62
C VAL A 300 3.81 50.59 38.16
N LEU A 301 4.64 49.59 37.84
CA LEU A 301 5.06 49.32 36.47
C LEU A 301 3.95 48.64 35.68
N HIS A 302 3.26 47.65 36.24
CA HIS A 302 2.15 46.97 35.56
C HIS A 302 0.89 47.85 35.38
N GLN A 303 0.71 48.88 36.21
CA GLN A 303 -0.35 49.89 36.01
C GLN A 303 -0.02 50.87 34.90
N ARG A 304 1.27 51.16 34.68
CA ARG A 304 1.73 52.12 33.66
C ARG A 304 1.94 51.47 32.30
N PHE A 305 2.48 50.25 32.27
CA PHE A 305 2.81 49.47 31.08
C PHE A 305 2.05 48.16 31.15
N ILE A 306 1.00 48.05 30.34
CA ILE A 306 0.09 46.90 30.38
C ILE A 306 0.69 45.75 29.56
N ASP A 307 1.37 46.06 28.46
CA ASP A 307 2.05 45.08 27.62
C ASP A 307 3.55 45.00 27.97
N CYS A 308 4.02 43.79 28.21
CA CYS A 308 5.42 43.51 28.52
C CYS A 308 6.35 43.95 27.39
N LEU A 309 5.86 43.91 26.14
CA LEU A 309 6.63 44.24 24.94
C LEU A 309 6.91 45.75 24.79
N GLU A 310 6.24 46.61 25.58
CA GLU A 310 6.56 48.05 25.61
C GLU A 310 8.00 48.32 26.08
N CYS A 311 8.58 47.41 26.87
CA CYS A 311 9.97 47.48 27.34
C CYS A 311 10.79 46.22 27.01
N HIS A 312 10.17 45.03 26.99
CA HIS A 312 10.86 43.77 26.67
C HIS A 312 10.91 43.45 25.18
N ILE A 313 10.42 44.34 24.31
CA ILE A 313 10.55 44.41 22.84
C ILE A 313 10.23 43.11 22.08
N ASP A 314 11.05 42.06 22.26
CA ASP A 314 10.90 40.76 21.64
C ASP A 314 11.46 39.66 22.57
N PRO A 315 10.68 38.62 22.93
CA PRO A 315 11.17 37.47 23.71
C PRO A 315 12.36 36.73 23.07
N HIS A 316 12.48 36.80 21.74
CA HIS A 316 13.61 36.23 20.99
C HIS A 316 14.83 37.16 20.98
N ASN A 317 14.67 38.42 21.37
CA ASN A 317 15.70 39.44 21.34
C ASN A 317 15.62 40.39 22.54
N LEU A 318 15.57 39.81 23.74
CA LEU A 318 15.44 40.61 24.95
C LEU A 318 16.63 41.57 25.12
N PRO A 319 16.40 42.80 25.62
CA PRO A 319 17.49 43.70 25.97
C PRO A 319 18.41 43.06 27.03
N VAL A 320 19.55 42.52 26.59
CA VAL A 320 20.57 41.98 27.49
C VAL A 320 21.34 43.13 28.09
N ASN A 321 21.33 43.22 29.42
CA ASN A 321 22.16 44.18 30.13
C ASN A 321 23.62 43.68 30.06
N LEU A 322 24.37 44.16 29.07
CA LEU A 322 25.78 43.79 28.83
C LEU A 322 26.74 44.21 29.95
N ARG A 323 26.22 44.76 31.06
CA ARG A 323 26.98 45.04 32.28
C ARG A 323 26.95 43.83 33.20
N LYS A 324 27.85 42.88 32.95
CA LYS A 324 28.41 41.99 33.97
C LYS A 324 29.92 42.03 33.89
#